data_AF-A0A103YKC8-F1
#
_entry.id   AF-A0A103YKC8-F1
#
_cell.length_a   1.000
_cell.length_b   1.000
_cell.length_c   1.000
_cell.angle_alpha   90.00
_cell.angle_beta   90.00
_cell.angle_gamma   90.00
#
_symmetry.space_group_name_H-M   'P 1'
#
loop_
_entity.id
_entity.type
_entity.pdbx_description
1 polymer ?
#
loop_
_entity_poly.entity_id
_entity_poly.type
_entity_poly.pdbx_seq_one_letter_code
_entity_poly.pdbx_strand_id
1 'polypeptide(L)'
;MMIRSVPSQSSTLHRPPLTTICRSSRNNAYIPKLEPFSRSKLDRLVKDPPLIQKSENDLSDYCSTLEGDPSYSCWRAYFELKDLEKEAPKEVVERVILESGGVKSLIGCLHGISEIHKAKKQLEDEQGSDMNNNTNSDSNSENRAVVGGERACAVPDGVPKTREEMEEEEKGKMPDSPFTRLLRSKGRLPAWYSAAPDHETS
;
A
#
# COMPACT_ATOMS: atom_id res chain seq x y z
N MET A 1 -80.17 37.80 -7.32
CA MET A 1 -78.90 37.60 -8.03
C MET A 1 -78.22 36.36 -7.46
N MET A 2 -78.25 35.24 -8.18
CA MET A 2 -77.51 34.02 -7.81
C MET A 2 -76.90 33.46 -9.10
N ILE A 3 -75.58 33.63 -9.17
CA ILE A 3 -74.64 33.14 -10.17
C ILE A 3 -74.69 31.60 -10.25
N ARG A 4 -74.85 31.06 -11.46
CA ARG A 4 -74.66 29.63 -11.74
C ARG A 4 -73.40 29.46 -12.58
N SER A 5 -72.49 28.66 -12.03
CA SER A 5 -71.16 28.38 -12.56
C SER A 5 -71.18 27.52 -13.82
N VAL A 6 -70.15 27.77 -14.64
CA VAL A 6 -69.79 27.11 -15.90
C VAL A 6 -69.12 25.76 -15.63
N PRO A 7 -69.30 24.74 -16.49
CA PRO A 7 -68.28 23.74 -16.74
C PRO A 7 -67.53 24.05 -18.04
N SER A 8 -66.24 24.31 -17.88
CA SER A 8 -65.23 24.45 -18.93
C SER A 8 -65.02 23.10 -19.63
N GLN A 9 -65.17 23.08 -20.96
CA GLN A 9 -64.79 21.93 -21.79
C GLN A 9 -63.27 21.92 -21.95
N SER A 10 -62.59 20.96 -21.32
CA SER A 10 -61.17 20.69 -21.54
C SER A 10 -61.00 19.85 -22.80
N SER A 11 -60.42 20.44 -23.84
CA SER A 11 -59.94 19.75 -25.03
C SER A 11 -58.68 18.93 -24.73
N THR A 12 -58.81 17.62 -24.68
CA THR A 12 -57.67 16.68 -24.68
C THR A 12 -57.17 16.49 -26.11
N LEU A 13 -56.17 17.28 -26.52
CA LEU A 13 -55.38 16.99 -27.72
C LEU A 13 -54.50 15.77 -27.43
N HIS A 14 -54.95 14.59 -27.88
CA HIS A 14 -54.09 13.42 -28.00
C HIS A 14 -53.10 13.65 -29.16
N ARG A 15 -51.85 13.96 -28.80
CA ARG A 15 -50.71 13.93 -29.72
C ARG A 15 -50.34 12.47 -29.98
N PRO A 16 -50.37 11.97 -31.22
CA PRO A 16 -49.86 10.62 -31.51
C PRO A 16 -48.33 10.61 -31.35
N PRO A 17 -47.72 9.54 -30.83
CA PRO A 17 -46.28 9.38 -30.89
C PRO A 17 -45.87 9.18 -32.35
N LEU A 18 -45.00 10.06 -32.85
CA LEU A 18 -44.25 9.83 -34.08
C LEU A 18 -43.30 8.66 -33.84
N THR A 19 -43.72 7.45 -34.20
CA THR A 19 -42.82 6.31 -34.37
C THR A 19 -42.10 6.49 -35.69
N THR A 20 -40.92 7.10 -35.65
CA THR A 20 -39.98 7.04 -36.77
C THR A 20 -39.50 5.60 -36.90
N ILE A 21 -40.22 4.80 -37.69
CA ILE A 21 -39.78 3.47 -38.10
C ILE A 21 -38.76 3.66 -39.21
N CYS A 22 -37.47 3.65 -38.84
CA CYS A 22 -36.38 3.54 -39.81
C CYS A 22 -36.46 2.16 -40.48
N ARG A 23 -37.11 2.07 -41.63
CA ARG A 23 -36.99 0.92 -42.55
C ARG A 23 -35.60 0.95 -43.18
N SER A 24 -34.63 0.26 -42.60
CA SER A 24 -33.42 -0.08 -43.35
C SER A 24 -33.76 -1.20 -44.33
N SER A 25 -33.67 -0.88 -45.62
CA SER A 25 -33.76 -1.85 -46.70
C SER A 25 -32.65 -2.89 -46.55
N ARG A 26 -33.04 -4.17 -46.58
CA ARG A 26 -32.15 -5.32 -46.48
C ARG A 26 -31.19 -5.35 -47.67
N ASN A 27 -29.99 -4.82 -47.47
CA ASN A 27 -28.81 -5.35 -48.14
C ASN A 27 -28.19 -6.37 -47.20
N ASN A 28 -28.01 -7.61 -47.67
CA ASN A 28 -27.30 -8.68 -46.98
C ASN A 28 -25.79 -8.35 -46.88
N ALA A 29 -25.45 -7.21 -46.27
CA ALA A 29 -24.11 -7.01 -45.78
C ALA A 29 -23.94 -8.00 -44.62
N TYR A 30 -22.90 -8.83 -44.70
CA TYR A 30 -22.50 -9.77 -43.66
C TYR A 30 -22.33 -8.99 -42.35
N ILE A 31 -23.38 -8.93 -41.53
CA ILE A 31 -23.32 -8.43 -40.15
C ILE A 31 -22.56 -9.52 -39.40
N PRO A 32 -21.32 -9.27 -38.94
CA PRO A 32 -20.61 -10.25 -38.14
C PRO A 32 -21.51 -10.56 -36.95
N LYS A 33 -21.90 -11.82 -36.78
CA LYS A 33 -22.72 -12.24 -35.65
C LYS A 33 -21.90 -12.00 -34.38
N LEU A 34 -22.12 -10.86 -33.75
CA LEU A 34 -21.56 -10.56 -32.45
C LEU A 34 -22.18 -11.56 -31.47
N GLU A 35 -21.32 -12.16 -30.66
CA GLU A 35 -21.69 -12.95 -29.49
C GLU A 35 -22.82 -12.22 -28.72
N PRO A 36 -23.89 -12.93 -28.28
CA PRO A 36 -24.94 -12.34 -27.48
C PRO A 36 -24.36 -11.57 -26.28
N PHE A 37 -24.81 -10.33 -26.05
CA PHE A 37 -24.41 -9.54 -24.87
C PHE A 37 -24.74 -10.26 -23.55
N SER A 38 -25.66 -11.22 -23.58
CA SER A 38 -25.96 -12.15 -22.50
C SER A 38 -24.99 -13.34 -22.50
N ARG A 39 -23.72 -13.10 -22.17
CA ARG A 39 -22.85 -14.20 -21.73
C ARG A 39 -23.40 -14.76 -20.43
N SER A 40 -23.54 -16.09 -20.34
CA SER A 40 -23.91 -16.74 -19.08
C SER A 40 -22.83 -16.44 -18.04
N LYS A 41 -23.20 -16.31 -16.76
CA LYS A 41 -22.24 -16.08 -15.67
C LYS A 41 -21.09 -17.10 -15.66
N LEU A 42 -21.36 -18.29 -16.18
CA LEU A 42 -20.41 -19.39 -16.32
C LEU A 42 -19.40 -19.17 -17.47
N ASP A 43 -19.78 -18.54 -18.58
CA ASP A 43 -18.85 -18.26 -19.70
C ASP A 43 -17.83 -17.16 -19.37
N ARG A 44 -18.18 -16.23 -18.46
CA ARG A 44 -17.21 -15.28 -17.87
C ARG A 44 -16.23 -15.98 -16.93
N LEU A 45 -16.72 -16.89 -16.09
CA LEU A 45 -15.89 -17.64 -15.13
C LEU A 45 -14.84 -18.54 -15.81
N VAL A 46 -15.10 -19.02 -17.03
CA VAL A 46 -14.20 -19.92 -17.76
C VAL A 46 -13.12 -19.16 -18.56
N LYS A 47 -13.37 -17.91 -18.96
CA LYS A 47 -12.42 -17.09 -19.75
C LYS A 47 -11.59 -16.15 -18.89
N ASP A 48 -12.16 -15.63 -17.81
CA ASP A 48 -11.48 -14.62 -17.00
C ASP A 48 -10.51 -15.35 -16.05
N PRO A 49 -9.23 -14.91 -15.98
CA PRO A 49 -8.32 -15.38 -14.95
C PRO A 49 -8.98 -15.25 -13.57
N PRO A 50 -8.70 -16.16 -12.62
CA PRO A 50 -9.25 -16.05 -11.28
C PRO A 50 -9.02 -14.63 -10.77
N LEU A 51 -10.07 -13.99 -10.24
CA LEU A 51 -10.08 -12.55 -9.91
C LEU A 51 -8.89 -12.17 -9.01
N ILE A 52 -8.51 -13.11 -8.13
CA ILE A 52 -7.34 -13.04 -7.25
C ILE A 52 -6.05 -12.88 -8.06
N GLN A 53 -5.80 -13.73 -9.06
CA GLN A 53 -4.60 -13.66 -9.89
C GLN A 53 -4.55 -12.36 -10.70
N LYS A 54 -5.70 -11.86 -11.16
CA LYS A 54 -5.76 -10.55 -11.81
C LYS A 54 -5.36 -9.44 -10.84
N SER A 55 -5.92 -9.43 -9.63
CA SER A 55 -5.58 -8.42 -8.63
C SER A 55 -4.13 -8.49 -8.16
N GLU A 56 -3.55 -9.69 -8.13
CA GLU A 56 -2.15 -9.92 -7.82
C GLU A 56 -1.24 -9.29 -8.89
N ASN A 57 -1.54 -9.52 -10.17
CA ASN A 57 -0.80 -8.91 -11.26
C ASN A 57 -0.97 -7.38 -11.28
N ASP A 58 -2.20 -6.88 -11.08
CA ASP A 58 -2.47 -5.45 -11.00
C ASP A 58 -1.71 -4.80 -9.81
N LEU A 59 -1.59 -5.51 -8.68
CA LEU A 59 -0.78 -5.08 -7.53
C LEU A 59 0.71 -5.06 -7.87
N SER A 60 1.27 -6.12 -8.45
CA SER A 60 2.69 -6.16 -8.80
C SER A 60 3.07 -5.08 -9.79
N ASP A 61 2.21 -4.86 -10.79
CA ASP A 61 2.40 -3.80 -11.78
C ASP A 61 2.36 -2.43 -11.09
N TYR A 62 1.39 -2.19 -10.21
CA TYR A 62 1.31 -0.94 -9.46
C TYR A 62 2.50 -0.73 -8.53
N CYS A 63 2.91 -1.74 -7.76
CA CYS A 63 4.05 -1.64 -6.85
C CYS A 63 5.36 -1.35 -7.60
N SER A 64 5.52 -1.84 -8.83
CA SER A 64 6.69 -1.56 -9.68
C SER A 64 6.78 -0.09 -10.12
N THR A 65 5.67 0.66 -10.09
CA THR A 65 5.64 2.09 -10.44
C THR A 65 5.98 3.02 -9.27
N LEU A 66 6.06 2.48 -8.05
CA LEU A 66 6.32 3.26 -6.83
C LEU A 66 7.79 3.14 -6.40
N GLU A 67 8.29 4.16 -5.72
CA GLU A 67 9.64 4.17 -5.13
C GLU A 67 9.58 4.54 -3.64
N GLY A 68 10.53 4.04 -2.84
CA GLY A 68 10.65 4.33 -1.41
C GLY A 68 9.63 3.61 -0.51
N ASP A 69 9.26 4.22 0.61
CA ASP A 69 8.31 3.66 1.57
C ASP A 69 6.95 3.21 0.99
N PRO A 70 6.31 3.92 0.04
CA PRO A 70 5.06 3.45 -0.53
C PRO A 70 5.23 2.19 -1.38
N SER A 71 6.40 1.95 -1.97
CA SER A 71 6.66 0.70 -2.69
C SER A 71 6.81 -0.47 -1.73
N TYR A 72 7.49 -0.27 -0.59
CA TYR A 72 7.60 -1.27 0.46
C TYR A 72 6.22 -1.66 1.03
N SER A 73 5.39 -0.68 1.38
CA SER A 73 4.01 -0.93 1.84
C SER A 73 3.18 -1.66 0.78
N CYS A 74 3.30 -1.28 -0.50
CA CYS A 74 2.61 -1.96 -1.59
C CYS A 74 3.00 -3.44 -1.72
N TRP A 75 4.30 -3.74 -1.73
CA TRP A 75 4.79 -5.12 -1.78
C TRP A 75 4.42 -5.91 -0.53
N ARG A 76 4.35 -5.26 0.63
CA ARG A 76 3.83 -5.89 1.85
C ARG A 76 2.37 -6.31 1.70
N ALA A 77 1.53 -5.43 1.16
CA ALA A 77 0.13 -5.76 0.88
C ALA A 77 -0.01 -6.91 -0.14
N TYR A 78 0.88 -7.00 -1.13
CA TYR A 78 0.92 -8.14 -2.07
C TYR A 78 1.11 -9.48 -1.32
N PHE A 79 2.04 -9.54 -0.35
CA PHE A 79 2.23 -10.75 0.47
C PHE A 79 1.05 -11.01 1.41
N GLU A 80 0.47 -9.96 1.99
CA GLU A 80 -0.73 -10.09 2.82
C GLU A 80 -1.93 -10.64 2.03
N LEU A 81 -2.10 -10.27 0.76
CA LEU A 81 -3.12 -10.87 -0.11
C LEU A 81 -2.86 -12.36 -0.33
N LYS A 82 -1.59 -12.75 -0.52
CA LYS A 82 -1.19 -14.15 -0.67
C LYS A 82 -1.39 -14.98 0.59
N ASP A 83 -1.20 -14.38 1.75
CA ASP A 83 -1.45 -15.05 3.02
C ASP A 83 -2.94 -15.15 3.28
N LEU A 84 -3.73 -14.11 2.94
CA LEU A 84 -5.18 -14.16 3.01
C LEU A 84 -5.78 -15.22 2.06
N GLU A 85 -5.19 -15.45 0.88
CA GLU A 85 -5.55 -16.55 -0.03
C GLU A 85 -5.35 -17.93 0.60
N LYS A 86 -4.40 -18.08 1.54
CA LYS A 86 -4.14 -19.35 2.25
C LYS A 86 -5.02 -19.51 3.49
N GLU A 87 -5.29 -18.42 4.21
CA GLU A 87 -6.03 -18.45 5.48
C GLU A 87 -7.55 -18.45 5.29
N ALA A 88 -8.05 -17.76 4.27
CA ALA A 88 -9.47 -17.54 4.04
C ALA A 88 -9.99 -18.26 2.78
N PRO A 89 -11.30 -18.58 2.71
CA PRO A 89 -11.89 -19.12 1.50
C PRO A 89 -11.86 -18.10 0.36
N LYS A 90 -11.71 -18.59 -0.88
CA LYS A 90 -11.52 -17.76 -2.07
C LYS A 90 -12.65 -16.75 -2.28
N GLU A 91 -13.87 -17.11 -1.93
CA GLU A 91 -15.05 -16.24 -2.07
C GLU A 91 -14.97 -14.98 -1.18
N VAL A 92 -14.30 -15.09 -0.02
CA VAL A 92 -14.10 -13.94 0.88
C VAL A 92 -13.02 -13.02 0.32
N VAL A 93 -11.93 -13.59 -0.19
CA VAL A 93 -10.84 -12.83 -0.82
C VAL A 93 -11.33 -12.06 -2.05
N GLU A 94 -12.12 -12.72 -2.90
CA GLU A 94 -12.72 -12.09 -4.07
C GLU A 94 -13.67 -10.94 -3.70
N ARG A 95 -14.43 -11.11 -2.61
CA ARG A 95 -15.30 -10.04 -2.10
C ARG A 95 -14.49 -8.82 -1.67
N VAL A 96 -13.39 -9.01 -0.93
CA VAL A 96 -12.52 -7.91 -0.53
C VAL A 96 -11.99 -7.16 -1.75
N ILE A 97 -11.57 -7.88 -2.79
CA ILE A 97 -11.08 -7.28 -4.05
C ILE A 97 -12.17 -6.43 -4.71
N LEU A 98 -13.42 -6.92 -4.75
CA LEU A 98 -14.55 -6.21 -5.35
C LEU A 98 -14.97 -4.98 -4.52
N GLU A 99 -15.01 -5.11 -3.19
CA GLU A 99 -15.38 -4.03 -2.26
C GLU A 99 -14.35 -2.90 -2.25
N SER A 100 -13.07 -3.23 -2.43
CA SER A 100 -11.97 -2.27 -2.43
C SER A 100 -12.03 -1.29 -3.61
N GLY A 101 -12.67 -1.66 -4.73
CA GLY A 101 -12.91 -0.75 -5.86
C GLY A 101 -11.66 -0.19 -6.56
N GLY A 102 -10.45 -0.68 -6.24
CA GLY A 102 -9.19 -0.26 -6.87
C GLY A 102 -7.94 -0.65 -6.09
N VAL A 103 -6.79 -0.66 -6.78
CA VAL A 103 -5.51 -1.19 -6.26
C VAL A 103 -4.99 -0.41 -5.04
N LYS A 104 -5.09 0.93 -5.08
CA LYS A 104 -4.65 1.78 -3.97
C LYS A 104 -5.46 1.57 -2.68
N SER A 105 -6.78 1.43 -2.83
CA SER A 105 -7.67 1.15 -1.70
C SER A 105 -7.46 -0.27 -1.19
N LEU A 106 -7.28 -1.23 -2.10
CA LEU A 106 -7.01 -2.63 -1.77
C LEU A 106 -5.76 -2.78 -0.89
N ILE A 107 -4.67 -2.05 -1.17
CA ILE A 107 -3.47 -2.04 -0.33
C ILE A 107 -3.79 -1.67 1.12
N GLY A 108 -4.57 -0.60 1.33
CA GLY A 108 -4.99 -0.19 2.67
C GLY A 108 -5.92 -1.19 3.34
N CYS A 109 -6.86 -1.78 2.59
CA CYS A 109 -7.75 -2.82 3.10
C CYS A 109 -6.97 -4.06 3.55
N LEU A 110 -5.96 -4.49 2.80
CA LEU A 110 -5.13 -5.65 3.11
C LEU A 110 -4.31 -5.44 4.39
N HIS A 111 -3.70 -4.26 4.54
CA HIS A 111 -3.04 -3.89 5.79
C HIS A 111 -4.01 -3.94 6.97
N GLY A 112 -5.20 -3.35 6.82
CA GLY A 112 -6.22 -3.38 7.86
C GLY A 112 -6.64 -4.80 8.26
N ILE A 113 -6.90 -5.68 7.28
CA ILE A 113 -7.29 -7.07 7.52
C ILE A 113 -6.15 -7.84 8.19
N SER A 114 -4.90 -7.64 7.75
CA SER A 114 -3.73 -8.28 8.34
C SER A 114 -3.53 -7.89 9.80
N GLU A 115 -3.66 -6.60 10.13
CA GLU A 115 -3.58 -6.14 11.52
C GLU A 115 -4.71 -6.69 12.38
N ILE A 116 -5.93 -6.80 11.84
CA ILE A 116 -7.06 -7.44 12.55
C ILE A 116 -6.78 -8.94 12.78
N HIS A 117 -6.25 -9.66 11.79
CA HIS A 117 -5.89 -11.07 11.93
C HIS A 117 -4.79 -11.28 12.99
N LYS A 118 -3.76 -10.42 13.00
CA LYS A 118 -2.70 -10.45 14.02
C LYS A 118 -3.24 -10.15 15.42
N ALA A 119 -4.06 -9.11 15.56
CA ALA A 119 -4.68 -8.75 16.84
C ALA A 119 -5.59 -9.87 17.36
N LYS A 120 -6.38 -10.50 16.47
CA LYS A 120 -7.22 -11.65 16.82
C LYS A 120 -6.38 -12.84 17.31
N LYS A 121 -5.28 -13.14 16.62
CA LYS A 121 -4.37 -14.21 17.04
C LYS A 121 -3.74 -13.94 18.40
N GLN A 122 -3.33 -12.70 18.66
CA GLN A 122 -2.81 -12.29 19.97
C GLN A 122 -3.85 -12.45 21.07
N LEU A 123 -5.12 -12.08 20.83
CA LEU A 123 -6.20 -12.27 21.80
C LEU A 123 -6.51 -13.75 22.07
N GLU A 124 -6.41 -14.60 21.05
CA GLU A 124 -6.56 -16.06 21.20
C GLU A 124 -5.40 -16.68 21.99
N ASP A 125 -4.18 -16.20 21.78
CA ASP A 125 -3.00 -16.61 22.53
C ASP A 125 -3.03 -16.09 23.99
N GLU A 126 -3.49 -14.85 24.23
CA GLU A 126 -3.63 -14.24 25.56
C GLU A 126 -4.74 -14.86 26.42
N GLN A 127 -5.81 -15.39 25.82
CA GLN A 127 -6.81 -16.19 26.55
C GLN A 127 -6.31 -17.57 26.97
N GLY A 128 -5.18 -18.03 26.41
CA GLY A 128 -4.50 -19.27 26.79
C GLY A 128 -3.31 -19.08 27.75
N SER A 129 -2.80 -17.86 27.94
CA SER A 129 -1.66 -17.60 28.80
C SER A 129 -1.85 -16.34 29.66
N ASP A 130 -2.32 -16.54 30.89
CA ASP A 130 -1.93 -15.66 31.99
C ASP A 130 -0.39 -15.56 32.01
N MET A 131 0.11 -14.32 32.08
CA MET A 131 1.52 -13.88 32.17
C MET A 131 2.26 -13.64 30.84
N ASN A 132 2.37 -12.37 30.43
CA ASN A 132 3.55 -11.53 30.70
C ASN A 132 3.82 -10.49 29.58
N ASN A 133 4.02 -9.25 30.02
CA ASN A 133 4.68 -8.12 29.35
C ASN A 133 3.95 -7.30 28.27
N ASN A 134 3.20 -6.34 28.79
CA ASN A 134 3.36 -4.91 28.50
C ASN A 134 4.71 -4.54 27.84
N THR A 135 4.68 -4.07 26.59
CA THR A 135 5.55 -2.98 26.12
C THR A 135 4.88 -2.19 24.97
N ASN A 136 4.46 -0.98 25.34
CA ASN A 136 4.58 0.28 24.58
C ASN A 136 3.73 0.46 23.32
N SER A 137 2.52 0.97 23.56
CA SER A 137 1.91 1.98 22.70
C SER A 137 2.63 3.32 22.90
N ASP A 138 3.28 3.85 21.86
CA ASP A 138 3.52 5.28 21.75
C ASP A 138 3.43 5.68 20.28
N SER A 139 2.20 6.00 19.86
CA SER A 139 1.95 6.81 18.67
C SER A 139 1.32 8.11 19.15
N ASN A 140 2.14 9.14 19.32
CA ASN A 140 1.66 10.51 19.24
C ASN A 140 2.45 11.24 18.16
N SER A 141 1.77 11.46 17.04
CA SER A 141 2.18 12.40 16.02
C SER A 141 1.99 13.81 16.55
N GLU A 142 3.04 14.60 16.65
CA GLU A 142 2.90 16.04 16.47
C GLU A 142 4.05 16.58 15.63
N ASN A 143 3.66 17.12 14.48
CA ASN A 143 4.48 17.85 13.55
C ASN A 143 5.24 18.96 14.25
N ARG A 144 6.57 18.91 14.22
CA ARG A 144 7.38 20.13 14.17
C ARG A 144 8.49 19.99 13.16
N ALA A 145 8.26 20.62 12.02
CA ALA A 145 9.24 20.84 10.96
C ALA A 145 10.56 21.39 11.54
N VAL A 146 11.66 20.65 11.38
CA VAL A 146 13.03 21.17 11.39
C VAL A 146 13.88 20.33 10.44
N VAL A 147 14.17 20.92 9.28
CA VAL A 147 15.46 20.95 8.57
C VAL A 147 16.53 19.94 9.02
N GLY A 148 17.02 19.16 8.05
CA GLY A 148 18.40 18.64 8.04
C GLY A 148 18.53 17.17 8.41
N GLY A 149 19.03 16.37 7.48
CA GLY A 149 19.31 14.95 7.70
C GLY A 149 20.39 14.76 8.76
N GLU A 150 19.98 14.39 9.96
CA GLU A 150 20.87 13.84 10.98
C GLU A 150 20.63 12.34 11.03
N ARG A 151 21.64 11.56 10.63
CA ARG A 151 21.69 10.14 10.98
C ARG A 151 21.61 10.07 12.49
N ALA A 152 20.58 9.42 13.02
CA ALA A 152 20.56 8.99 14.40
C ALA A 152 21.67 7.94 14.59
N CYS A 153 22.92 8.40 14.75
CA CYS A 153 23.97 7.56 15.29
C CYS A 153 23.56 7.23 16.72
N ALA A 154 23.42 5.95 17.03
CA ALA A 154 23.29 5.52 18.41
C ALA A 154 24.46 6.11 19.21
N VAL A 155 24.15 6.88 20.24
CA VAL A 155 25.16 7.32 21.21
C VAL A 155 25.77 6.04 21.76
N PRO A 156 27.09 5.81 21.62
CA PRO A 156 27.68 4.61 22.18
C PRO A 156 27.43 4.61 23.68
N ASP A 157 26.80 3.54 24.17
CA ASP A 157 26.65 3.27 25.58
C ASP A 157 28.03 3.49 26.21
N GLY A 158 28.17 4.41 27.16
CA GLY A 158 29.45 4.88 27.70
C GLY A 158 30.27 3.83 28.46
N VAL A 159 30.03 2.54 28.18
CA VAL A 159 30.78 1.39 28.64
C VAL A 159 32.14 1.37 27.93
N PRO A 160 33.26 1.38 28.67
CA PRO A 160 34.57 1.23 28.06
C PRO A 160 34.65 -0.13 27.36
N LYS A 161 35.13 -0.13 26.12
CA LYS A 161 35.35 -1.35 25.32
C LYS A 161 36.07 -2.41 26.13
N THR A 162 35.59 -3.65 26.02
CA THR A 162 36.25 -4.78 26.70
C THR A 162 37.57 -5.10 26.00
N ARG A 163 38.51 -5.74 26.73
CA ARG A 163 39.82 -6.10 26.17
C ARG A 163 39.69 -7.05 24.98
N GLU A 164 38.74 -7.97 25.03
CA GLU A 164 38.46 -8.94 23.97
C GLU A 164 37.97 -8.26 22.68
N GLU A 165 37.07 -7.29 22.80
CA GLU A 165 36.57 -6.49 21.68
C GLU A 165 37.69 -5.67 21.01
N MET A 166 38.64 -5.16 21.79
CA MET A 166 39.78 -4.41 21.26
C MET A 166 40.73 -5.29 20.45
N GLU A 167 40.95 -6.54 20.88
CA GLU A 167 41.78 -7.52 20.17
C GLU A 167 41.10 -8.04 18.89
N GLU A 168 39.77 -8.20 18.90
CA GLU A 168 38.99 -8.56 17.70
C GLU A 168 38.98 -7.45 16.65
N GLU A 169 38.81 -6.19 17.07
CA GLU A 169 38.93 -5.03 16.19
C GLU A 169 40.32 -4.91 15.55
N GLU A 170 41.39 -5.31 16.27
CA GLU A 170 42.73 -5.34 15.70
C GLU A 170 42.89 -6.47 14.67
N LYS A 171 42.35 -7.65 14.97
CA LYS A 171 42.41 -8.83 14.10
C LYS A 171 41.57 -8.67 12.82
N GLY A 172 40.48 -7.92 12.88
CA GLY A 172 39.58 -7.65 11.75
C GLY A 172 40.06 -6.54 10.82
N LYS A 173 41.14 -5.81 11.14
CA LYS A 173 41.67 -4.75 10.28
C LYS A 173 42.23 -5.33 8.98
N MET A 174 41.86 -4.70 7.86
CA MET A 174 42.52 -4.98 6.59
C MET A 174 44.03 -4.70 6.71
N PRO A 175 44.88 -5.48 6.03
CA PRO A 175 46.33 -5.28 6.07
C PRO A 175 46.70 -3.86 5.66
N ASP A 176 47.50 -3.20 6.52
CA ASP A 176 47.93 -1.82 6.31
C ASP A 176 48.99 -1.75 5.21
N SER A 177 48.70 -1.01 4.14
CA SER A 177 49.73 -0.53 3.24
C SER A 177 50.36 0.75 3.82
N PRO A 178 51.60 1.11 3.44
CA PRO A 178 52.23 2.35 3.94
C PRO A 178 51.38 3.59 3.63
N PHE A 179 50.60 3.57 2.56
CA PHE A 179 49.69 4.65 2.17
C PHE A 179 48.44 4.71 3.08
N THR A 180 47.79 3.59 3.38
CA THR A 180 46.59 3.59 4.23
C THR A 180 46.93 3.88 5.71
N ARG A 181 48.12 3.49 6.17
CA ARG A 181 48.67 3.88 7.49
C ARG A 181 48.89 5.39 7.60
N LEU A 182 49.39 6.03 6.53
CA LEU A 182 49.53 7.49 6.48
C LEU A 182 48.17 8.19 6.55
N LEU A 183 47.19 7.73 5.77
CA LEU A 183 45.84 8.30 5.78
C LEU A 183 45.16 8.17 7.15
N ARG A 184 45.35 7.06 7.86
CA ARG A 184 44.80 6.91 9.23
C ARG A 184 45.50 7.79 10.25
N SER A 185 46.82 7.91 10.18
CA SER A 185 47.59 8.76 11.12
C SER A 185 47.39 10.25 10.87
N LYS A 186 47.19 10.66 9.61
CA LYS A 186 47.01 12.07 9.21
C LYS A 186 45.56 12.50 9.03
N GLY A 187 44.63 11.56 8.82
CA GLY A 187 43.20 11.81 8.59
C GLY A 187 42.35 11.86 9.85
N ARG A 188 42.96 12.21 11.00
CA ARG A 188 42.28 12.23 12.31
C ARG A 188 41.16 13.27 12.39
N LEU A 189 41.17 14.26 11.50
CA LEU A 189 40.13 15.29 11.40
C LEU A 189 39.40 15.11 10.06
N PRO A 190 38.06 15.13 10.07
CA PRO A 190 37.28 15.19 8.83
C PRO A 190 37.71 16.37 7.96
N ALA A 191 37.63 16.23 6.63
CA ALA A 191 38.04 17.29 5.70
C ALA A 191 37.30 18.63 5.90
N TRP A 192 36.16 18.61 6.58
CA TRP A 192 35.34 19.78 6.92
C TRP A 192 35.62 20.35 8.31
N TYR A 193 36.46 19.69 9.13
CA TYR A 193 36.74 20.11 10.50
C TYR A 193 38.16 20.68 10.62
N SER A 194 38.24 21.98 10.91
CA SER A 194 39.49 22.65 11.31
C SER A 194 39.49 22.78 12.83
N ALA A 195 40.48 22.21 13.51
CA ALA A 195 40.63 22.40 14.95
C ALA A 195 40.81 23.89 15.24
N ALA A 196 40.04 24.41 16.21
CA ALA A 196 40.16 25.81 16.63
C ALA A 196 41.57 26.06 17.22
N PRO A 197 42.21 27.21 16.94
CA PRO A 197 43.49 27.54 17.53
C PRO A 197 43.37 27.65 19.05
N ASP A 198 44.24 26.96 19.77
CA ASP A 198 44.38 27.11 21.22
C ASP A 198 44.78 28.56 21.50
N HIS A 199 43.84 29.38 21.97
CA HIS A 199 44.16 30.70 22.48
C HIS A 199 44.58 30.52 23.93
N GLU A 200 45.86 30.71 24.19
CA GLU A 200 46.43 30.65 25.53
C GLU A 200 45.78 31.74 26.38
N THR A 201 44.90 31.36 27.30
CA THR A 201 44.44 32.24 28.38
C THR A 201 45.53 32.32 29.42
N SER A 202 46.39 33.36 29.29
CA SER A 202 47.25 33.86 30.37
C SER A 202 46.50 34.83 31.26
#